data_AF-A0A1V0M4P7-F1
#
_entry.id   AF-A0A1V0M4P7-F1
#
_cell.length_a   1.000
_cell.length_b   1.000
_cell.length_c   1.000
_cell.angle_alpha   90.00
_cell.angle_beta   90.00
_cell.angle_gamma   90.00
#
_symmetry.space_group_name_H-M   'P 1'
#
loop_
_entity.id
_entity.type
_entity.pdbx_description
1 polymer ?
#
loop_
_entity_poly.entity_id
_entity_poly.type
_entity_poly.pdbx_seq_one_letter_code
_entity_poly.pdbx_strand_id
1 'polypeptide(L)'
;MTIEYAIISENNFDGLTDRYALKDDKRAISSPKHLAEMCAKDYHDNHDGWEAYWPLDIVVFADGKYLGVFRIMQEYNPTFTASYQRT
;
A
#
# COMPACT_ATOMS: atom_id res chain seq x y z
N MET A 1 -5.49 13.29 -12.99
CA MET A 1 -5.13 12.96 -11.61
C MET A 1 -4.44 11.64 -11.64
N THR A 2 -3.11 11.69 -11.62
CA THR A 2 -2.24 10.52 -11.52
C THR A 2 -1.84 10.37 -10.06
N ILE A 3 -2.11 9.22 -9.46
CA ILE A 3 -1.66 8.92 -8.11
C ILE A 3 -0.46 7.99 -8.20
N GLU A 4 0.64 8.40 -7.58
CA GLU A 4 1.86 7.60 -7.50
C GLU A 4 2.21 7.39 -6.03
N TYR A 5 2.85 6.27 -5.72
CA TYR A 5 3.30 5.99 -4.36
C TYR A 5 4.60 5.21 -4.32
N ALA A 6 5.27 5.28 -3.17
CA ALA A 6 6.51 4.56 -2.91
C ALA A 6 6.51 3.99 -1.49
N ILE A 7 7.10 2.79 -1.32
CA ILE A 7 7.24 2.13 -0.03
C ILE A 7 8.61 2.48 0.54
N ILE A 8 8.67 3.07 1.74
CA ILE A 8 9.94 3.59 2.30
C ILE A 8 10.97 2.47 2.55
N SER A 9 10.52 1.27 2.94
CA SER A 9 11.41 0.14 3.24
C SER A 9 11.99 -0.54 2.01
N GLU A 10 11.36 -0.40 0.85
CA GLU A 10 11.74 -1.13 -0.36
C GLU A 10 12.30 -0.21 -1.45
N ASN A 11 11.76 1.00 -1.57
CA ASN A 11 12.19 1.92 -2.61
C ASN A 11 13.38 2.71 -2.11
N ASN A 12 14.49 2.63 -2.84
CA ASN A 12 15.71 3.35 -2.53
C ASN A 12 15.38 4.85 -2.42
N PHE A 13 15.58 5.43 -1.24
CA PHE A 13 15.15 6.80 -0.93
C PHE A 13 15.91 7.85 -1.79
N ASP A 14 16.99 7.42 -2.43
CA ASP A 14 17.79 8.21 -3.37
C ASP A 14 17.01 8.42 -4.67
N GLY A 15 16.11 9.40 -4.65
CA GLY A 15 15.39 9.92 -5.82
C GLY A 15 13.90 9.59 -5.91
N LEU A 16 13.39 8.60 -5.14
CA LEU A 16 12.00 8.10 -5.26
C LEU A 16 11.59 7.90 -6.73
N THR A 17 12.51 7.39 -7.55
CA THR A 17 12.31 7.18 -8.99
C THR A 17 11.51 5.91 -9.28
N ASP A 18 11.59 4.92 -8.39
CA ASP A 18 10.76 3.72 -8.44
C ASP A 18 9.44 4.00 -7.70
N ARG A 19 8.47 4.55 -8.43
CA ARG A 19 7.11 4.77 -7.95
C ARG A 19 6.16 3.82 -8.62
N TYR A 20 5.23 3.29 -7.85
CA TYR A 20 4.09 2.58 -8.36
C TYR A 20 3.02 3.59 -8.77
N ALA A 21 2.40 3.36 -9.93
CA ALA A 21 1.27 4.14 -10.40
C ALA A 21 -0.02 3.40 -10.06
N LEU A 22 -0.88 4.03 -9.26
CA LEU A 22 -2.17 3.47 -8.90
C LEU A 22 -3.05 3.44 -10.17
N LYS A 23 -3.42 2.23 -10.61
CA LYS A 23 -4.16 2.03 -11.87
C LYS A 23 -5.65 2.40 -11.79
N ASP A 24 -6.16 2.80 -10.63
CA ASP A 24 -7.58 3.09 -10.45
C ASP A 24 -7.92 4.55 -10.87
N ASP A 25 -8.75 4.69 -11.89
CA ASP A 25 -9.27 5.94 -12.45
C ASP A 25 -10.31 6.65 -11.56
N LYS A 26 -10.48 6.23 -10.30
CA LYS A 26 -11.41 6.87 -9.35
C LYS A 26 -10.92 8.26 -8.94
N ARG A 27 -11.29 9.24 -9.77
CA ARG A 27 -11.22 10.69 -9.54
C ARG A 27 -12.10 11.19 -8.37
N ALA A 28 -12.66 10.29 -7.58
CA ALA A 28 -13.53 10.67 -6.46
C ALA A 28 -12.66 11.27 -5.36
N ILE A 29 -12.97 12.50 -4.97
CA ILE A 29 -12.33 13.29 -3.93
C ILE A 29 -12.06 12.40 -2.70
N SER A 30 -10.84 11.92 -2.59
CA SER A 30 -10.40 11.05 -1.52
C SER A 30 -9.39 11.83 -0.69
N SER A 31 -9.58 11.80 0.63
CA SER A 31 -8.61 12.40 1.54
C SER A 31 -7.22 11.76 1.32
N PRO A 32 -6.11 12.46 1.62
CA PRO A 32 -4.77 11.88 1.50
C PRO A 32 -4.61 10.54 2.24
N LYS A 33 -5.32 10.37 3.36
CA LYS A 33 -5.40 9.11 4.08
C LYS A 33 -6.05 8.00 3.25
N HIS A 34 -7.19 8.29 2.64
CA HIS A 34 -7.89 7.30 1.80
C HIS A 34 -7.10 6.94 0.55
N LEU A 35 -6.37 7.90 -0.04
CA LEU A 35 -5.41 7.61 -1.12
C LEU A 35 -4.31 6.65 -0.66
N ALA A 36 -3.76 6.85 0.54
CA ALA A 36 -2.74 5.97 1.09
C ALA A 36 -3.29 4.54 1.34
N GLU A 37 -4.52 4.40 1.83
CA GLU A 37 -5.21 3.11 1.98
C GLU A 37 -5.38 2.40 0.63
N MET A 38 -5.76 3.14 -0.43
CA MET A 38 -5.85 2.59 -1.79
C MET A 38 -4.48 2.16 -2.34
N CYS A 39 -3.43 2.97 -2.13
CA CYS A 39 -2.07 2.64 -2.53
C CYS A 39 -1.58 1.37 -1.82
N ALA A 40 -1.85 1.24 -0.52
CA ALA A 40 -1.53 0.04 0.24
C ALA A 40 -2.24 -1.21 -0.29
N LYS A 41 -3.52 -1.09 -0.65
CA LYS A 41 -4.28 -2.20 -1.25
C LYS A 41 -3.72 -2.60 -2.61
N ASP A 42 -3.37 -1.63 -3.45
CA ASP A 42 -2.75 -1.88 -4.75
C ASP A 42 -1.38 -2.56 -4.59
N TYR A 43 -0.57 -2.09 -3.64
CA TYR A 43 0.69 -2.73 -3.29
C TYR A 43 0.53 -4.18 -2.82
N HIS A 44 -0.47 -4.42 -1.97
CA HIS A 44 -0.79 -5.76 -1.49
C HIS A 44 -1.25 -6.72 -2.59
N ASP A 45 -2.12 -6.26 -3.49
CA ASP A 45 -2.79 -7.13 -4.46
C ASP A 45 -2.02 -7.30 -5.77
N ASN A 46 -1.21 -6.31 -6.17
CA ASN A 46 -0.59 -6.25 -7.49
C ASN A 46 0.95 -6.22 -7.47
N HIS A 47 1.55 -6.11 -6.29
CA HIS A 47 3.01 -6.02 -6.10
C HIS A 47 3.45 -6.98 -4.99
N ASP A 48 4.52 -6.67 -4.28
CA ASP A 48 5.14 -7.54 -3.27
C ASP A 48 4.48 -7.40 -1.88
N GLY A 49 3.36 -6.69 -1.78
CA GLY A 49 2.71 -6.42 -0.49
C GLY A 49 2.06 -7.62 0.19
N TRP A 50 1.82 -8.73 -0.51
CA TRP A 50 1.36 -9.98 0.10
C TRP A 50 2.42 -10.61 1.01
N GLU A 51 3.70 -10.51 0.63
CA GLU A 51 4.84 -11.05 1.38
C GLU A 51 5.51 -10.00 2.28
N ALA A 52 5.09 -8.73 2.16
CA ALA A 52 5.66 -7.64 2.92
C ALA A 52 5.35 -7.70 4.42
N TYR A 53 6.27 -7.15 5.22
CA TYR A 53 6.11 -7.03 6.67
C TYR A 53 5.35 -5.76 7.02
N TRP A 54 4.03 -5.89 7.21
CA TRP A 54 3.18 -4.80 7.69
C TRP A 54 3.43 -4.53 9.19
N PRO A 55 3.37 -3.26 9.65
CA PRO A 55 2.95 -2.06 8.93
C PRO A 55 4.02 -1.47 8.00
N LEU A 56 3.57 -0.81 6.93
CA LEU A 56 4.41 -0.14 5.95
C LEU A 56 4.25 1.38 6.00
N ASP A 57 5.33 2.11 5.77
CA ASP A 57 5.28 3.55 5.54
C ASP A 57 5.24 3.84 4.03
N ILE A 58 4.16 4.49 3.60
CA ILE A 58 3.89 4.76 2.18
C ILE A 58 3.95 6.27 1.94
N VAL A 59 4.74 6.67 0.95
CA VAL A 59 4.78 8.04 0.44
C VAL A 59 3.78 8.17 -0.69
N VAL A 60 2.89 9.17 -0.64
CA VAL A 60 1.86 9.39 -1.67
C VAL A 60 2.10 10.69 -2.43
N PHE A 61 1.94 10.62 -3.75
CA PHE A 61 2.00 11.73 -4.68
C PHE A 61 0.70 11.83 -5.48
N ALA A 62 0.26 13.05 -5.77
CA ALA A 62 -0.84 13.32 -6.69
C ALA A 62 -0.41 14.35 -7.72
N ASP A 63 -0.51 13.99 -9.01
CA ASP A 63 -0.06 14.79 -10.14
C ASP A 63 1.39 15.30 -9.94
N GLY A 64 2.26 14.43 -9.41
CA GLY A 64 3.67 14.73 -9.08
C GLY A 64 3.89 15.53 -7.79
N LYS A 65 2.83 16.01 -7.13
CA LYS A 65 2.92 16.73 -5.85
C LYS A 65 2.94 15.76 -4.68
N TYR A 66 3.94 15.90 -3.81
CA TYR A 66 4.00 15.18 -2.53
C TYR A 66 2.80 15.54 -1.64
N LEU A 67 2.09 14.51 -1.16
CA LEU A 67 0.96 14.66 -0.24
C LEU A 67 1.32 14.35 1.22
N GLY A 68 2.22 13.39 1.46
CA GLY A 68 2.57 12.96 2.80
C GLY A 68 3.15 11.55 2.86
N VAL A 69 3.65 11.20 4.05
CA VAL A 69 3.96 9.82 4.44
C VAL A 69 2.85 9.31 5.35
N PHE A 70 2.39 8.08 5.10
CA PHE A 70 1.32 7.45 5.85
C PHE A 70 1.77 6.08 6.32
N ARG A 71 1.65 5.83 7.63
CA ARG A 71 1.87 4.52 8.20
C ARG A 71 0.60 3.69 8.05
N ILE A 72 0.66 2.62 7.28
CA ILE A 72 -0.47 1.75 6.99
C ILE A 72 -0.34 0.45 7.78
N MET A 73 -1.38 0.16 8.56
CA MET A 73 -1.57 -1.11 9.23
C MET A 73 -2.35 -2.04 8.30
N GLN A 74 -1.96 -3.31 8.24
CA GLN A 74 -2.79 -4.34 7.62
C GLN A 74 -3.63 -5.00 8.72
N GLU A 75 -4.94 -4.79 8.69
CA GLU A 75 -5.85 -5.49 9.60
C GLU A 75 -6.03 -6.93 9.10
N TYR A 76 -5.35 -7.87 9.76
CA TYR A 76 -5.47 -9.30 9.48
C TYR A 76 -6.69 -9.88 10.22
N ASN A 77 -7.59 -10.55 9.52
CA ASN A 77 -8.72 -11.25 10.14
C ASN A 77 -8.68 -12.75 9.80
N PRO A 78 -7.74 -13.53 10.39
CA PRO A 78 -7.69 -14.94 10.14
C PRO A 78 -8.77 -15.67 10.90
N THR A 79 -9.37 -16.67 10.24
CA THR A 79 -10.18 -17.67 10.93
C THR A 79 -9.56 -19.02 10.68
N PHE A 80 -9.16 -19.70 11.76
CA PHE A 80 -8.51 -21.00 11.71
C PHE A 80 -9.41 -22.04 12.39
N THR A 81 -9.50 -23.23 11.79
CA THR A 81 -10.24 -24.36 12.35
C THR A 81 -9.41 -25.63 12.25
N ALA A 82 -9.42 -26.45 13.30
CA ALA A 82 -8.67 -27.70 13.36
C ALA A 82 -9.61 -28.91 13.54
N SER A 83 -9.18 -30.08 13.05
CA SER A 83 -9.83 -31.37 13.30
C SER A 83 -8.84 -32.37 13.90
N TYR A 84 -9.35 -33.33 14.67
CA TYR A 84 -8.53 -34.33 15.36
C TYR A 84 -7.84 -35.28 14.36
N GLN A 85 -6.52 -35.44 14.49
CA GLN A 85 -5.72 -36.37 13.71
C GLN A 85 -5.46 -37.62 14.56
N ARG A 86 -6.15 -38.73 14.26
CA ARG A 86 -5.80 -40.04 14.86
C ARG A 86 -4.48 -40.49 14.27
N THR A 87 -3.45 -40.52 15.10
CA THR A 87 -2.18 -41.23 14.83
C THR A 87 -2.29 -42.67 15.27
#